data_AF-A0A2M6WJ83-F1
#
_entry.id   AF-A0A2M6WJ83-F1
#
_cell.length_a   1.000
_cell.length_b   1.000
_cell.length_c   1.000
_cell.angle_alpha   90.00
_cell.angle_beta   90.00
_cell.angle_gamma   90.00
#
_symmetry.space_group_name_H-M   'P 1'
#
loop_
_entity.id
_entity.type
_entity.pdbx_description
1 polymer ?
#
loop_
_entity_poly.entity_id
_entity_poly.type
_entity_poly.pdbx_seq_one_letter_code
_entity_poly.pdbx_strand_id
1 'polypeptide(L)'
;MLEQEKTEIAQSSTAFVHESQERIRAIQTKLQRLLDGYLEQDIEREIYRTEKAKLLSEKKSLEEQMARMEQKRTGWLEPMVEWIKEASSLPKIAQENDLFAKKFMTKEIFGSNLVLAGGEARAEGAQDGANAPQNQ
;
A
#
# COMPACT_ATOMS: atom_id res chain seq x y z
N MET A 1 -2.92 -18.11 -10.88
CA MET A 1 -2.64 -17.59 -9.53
C MET A 1 -2.24 -16.13 -9.53
N LEU A 2 -1.03 -15.73 -9.96
CA LEU A 2 -0.59 -14.31 -9.89
C LEU A 2 -1.45 -13.32 -10.70
N GLU A 3 -1.93 -13.74 -11.89
CA GLU A 3 -2.85 -12.94 -12.70
C GLU A 3 -4.24 -12.78 -12.04
N GLN A 4 -4.72 -13.82 -11.35
CA GLN A 4 -6.03 -13.78 -10.68
C GLN A 4 -6.01 -12.88 -9.45
N GLU A 5 -4.95 -12.92 -8.64
CA GLU A 5 -4.77 -12.01 -7.50
C GLU A 5 -4.67 -10.55 -7.95
N LYS A 6 -3.97 -10.27 -9.06
CA LYS A 6 -3.92 -8.92 -9.64
C LYS A 6 -5.30 -8.42 -10.04
N THR A 7 -6.13 -9.29 -10.64
CA THR A 7 -7.49 -8.91 -11.02
C THR A 7 -8.41 -8.69 -9.82
N GLU A 8 -8.32 -9.50 -8.77
CA GLU A 8 -9.13 -9.34 -7.55
C GLU A 8 -8.72 -8.09 -6.75
N ILE A 9 -7.42 -7.80 -6.65
CA ILE A 9 -6.91 -6.58 -6.02
C ILE A 9 -7.32 -5.34 -6.83
N ALA A 10 -7.26 -5.42 -8.16
CA ALA A 10 -7.72 -4.34 -9.02
C ALA A 10 -9.23 -4.12 -8.87
N GLN A 11 -10.04 -5.19 -8.85
CA GLN A 11 -11.49 -5.12 -8.71
C GLN A 11 -11.92 -4.56 -7.35
N SER A 12 -11.36 -5.07 -6.25
CA SER A 12 -11.64 -4.58 -4.90
C SER A 12 -11.22 -3.11 -4.72
N SER A 13 -10.07 -2.72 -5.27
CA SER A 13 -9.63 -1.31 -5.30
C SER A 13 -10.58 -0.43 -6.11
N THR A 14 -11.05 -0.88 -7.27
CA THR A 14 -12.01 -0.11 -8.07
C THR A 14 -13.37 0.04 -7.40
N ALA A 15 -13.84 -1.02 -6.72
CA ALA A 15 -15.08 -0.97 -5.95
C ALA A 15 -14.98 0.03 -4.79
N PHE A 16 -13.85 0.03 -4.07
CA PHE A 16 -13.60 0.98 -2.98
C PHE A 16 -13.52 2.44 -3.47
N VAL A 17 -12.84 2.69 -4.59
CA VAL A 17 -12.78 4.03 -5.22
C VAL A 17 -14.18 4.48 -5.63
N HIS A 18 -14.97 3.60 -6.23
CA HIS A 18 -16.34 3.90 -6.62
C HIS A 18 -17.24 4.20 -5.42
N GLU A 19 -17.17 3.41 -4.36
CA GLU A 19 -17.92 3.64 -3.12
C GLU A 19 -17.54 4.99 -2.48
N SER A 20 -16.24 5.30 -2.43
CA SER A 20 -15.73 6.55 -1.90
C SER A 20 -16.22 7.76 -2.72
N GLN A 21 -16.26 7.63 -4.05
CA GLN A 21 -16.82 8.65 -4.94
C GLN A 21 -18.32 8.88 -4.74
N GLU A 22 -19.10 7.80 -4.62
CA GLU A 22 -20.54 7.88 -4.32
C GLU A 22 -20.78 8.58 -2.97
N ARG A 23 -19.94 8.28 -1.96
CA ARG A 23 -20.04 8.93 -0.65
C ARG A 23 -19.69 10.42 -0.70
N ILE A 24 -18.68 10.79 -1.47
CA ILE A 24 -18.34 12.21 -1.72
C ILE A 24 -19.51 12.93 -2.41
N ARG A 25 -20.14 12.31 -3.42
CA ARG A 25 -21.34 12.87 -4.09
C ARG A 25 -22.49 13.06 -3.10
N ALA A 26 -22.76 12.07 -2.26
CA ALA A 26 -23.79 12.18 -1.22
C ALA A 26 -23.51 13.33 -0.24
N ILE A 27 -22.24 13.52 0.17
CA ILE A 27 -21.83 14.65 1.01
C ILE A 27 -22.02 15.99 0.28
N GLN A 28 -21.70 16.08 -1.01
CA GLN A 28 -21.95 17.27 -1.81
C GLN A 28 -23.44 17.63 -1.88
N THR A 29 -24.32 16.64 -2.09
CA THR A 29 -25.77 16.85 -2.07
C THR A 29 -26.25 17.31 -0.69
N LYS A 30 -25.72 16.74 0.41
CA LYS A 30 -26.04 17.20 1.78
C LYS A 30 -25.57 18.63 2.03
N LEU A 31 -24.38 19.01 1.56
CA LEU A 31 -23.87 20.38 1.66
C LEU A 31 -24.75 21.36 0.90
N GLN A 32 -25.26 20.97 -0.27
CA GLN A 32 -26.17 21.80 -1.07
C GLN A 32 -27.51 21.98 -0.35
N ARG A 33 -28.13 20.90 0.13
CA ARG A 33 -29.38 20.99 0.92
C ARG A 33 -29.21 21.81 2.20
N LEU A 34 -28.07 21.69 2.87
CA LEU A 34 -27.74 22.48 4.06
C LEU A 34 -27.62 23.97 3.73
N LEU A 35 -27.09 24.32 2.54
CA LEU A 35 -27.06 25.69 2.05
C LEU A 35 -28.47 26.19 1.73
N ASP A 36 -29.27 25.39 1.03
CA ASP A 36 -30.64 25.75 0.64
C ASP A 36 -31.50 26.02 1.90
N GLY A 37 -31.47 25.14 2.91
CA GLY A 37 -32.19 25.35 4.17
C GLY A 37 -31.67 26.54 5.00
N TYR A 38 -30.39 26.92 4.85
CA TYR A 38 -29.88 28.15 5.46
C TYR A 38 -30.39 29.41 4.74
N LEU A 39 -30.52 29.37 3.41
CA LEU A 39 -31.06 30.47 2.60
C LEU A 39 -32.56 30.68 2.84
N GLU A 40 -33.31 29.60 3.07
CA GLU A 40 -34.74 29.64 3.45
C GLU A 40 -34.96 30.13 4.90
N GLN A 41 -33.90 30.41 5.65
CA GLN A 41 -33.89 30.81 7.07
C GLN A 41 -34.42 29.73 8.04
N ASP A 42 -34.56 28.48 7.59
CA ASP A 42 -34.96 27.34 8.43
C ASP A 42 -33.85 26.86 9.37
N ILE A 43 -32.61 27.32 9.16
CA ILE A 43 -31.43 26.88 9.90
C ILE A 43 -30.67 28.07 10.48
N GLU A 44 -30.39 28.01 11.78
CA GLU A 44 -29.55 29.01 12.44
C GLU A 44 -28.08 28.94 11.96
N ARG A 45 -27.43 30.10 11.90
CA ARG A 45 -26.05 30.24 11.41
C ARG A 45 -25.05 29.35 12.15
N GLU A 46 -25.24 29.15 13.45
CA GLU A 46 -24.35 28.32 14.29
C GLU A 46 -24.48 26.83 13.95
N ILE A 47 -25.71 26.35 13.77
CA ILE A 47 -26.01 24.97 13.34
C ILE A 47 -25.43 24.73 11.93
N TYR A 48 -25.64 25.68 11.00
CA TYR A 48 -25.08 25.61 9.64
C TYR A 48 -23.55 25.46 9.66
N ARG A 49 -22.86 26.25 10.48
CA ARG A 49 -21.39 26.21 10.56
C ARG A 49 -20.87 24.88 11.10
N THR A 50 -21.52 24.34 12.13
CA THR A 50 -21.13 23.07 12.76
C THR A 50 -21.31 21.90 11.79
N GLU A 51 -22.48 21.79 11.16
CA GLU A 51 -22.76 20.71 10.20
C GLU A 51 -21.90 20.83 8.93
N LYS A 52 -21.66 22.05 8.44
CA LYS A 52 -20.74 22.29 7.32
C LYS A 52 -19.32 21.83 7.64
N ALA A 53 -18.80 22.16 8.83
CA ALA A 53 -17.46 21.74 9.23
C ALA A 53 -17.34 20.22 9.32
N LYS A 54 -18.38 19.55 9.87
CA LYS A 54 -18.45 18.09 9.95
C LYS A 54 -18.45 17.43 8.57
N LEU A 55 -19.29 17.90 7.66
CA LEU A 55 -19.39 17.38 6.29
C LEU A 55 -18.10 17.62 5.49
N LEU A 56 -17.45 18.78 5.66
CA LEU A 56 -16.16 19.07 5.02
C LEU A 56 -15.02 18.20 5.56
N SER A 57 -15.03 17.92 6.86
CA SER A 57 -14.05 17.01 7.48
C SER A 57 -14.21 15.58 6.95
N GLU A 58 -15.44 15.07 6.88
CA GLU A 58 -15.74 13.74 6.31
C GLU A 58 -15.30 13.64 4.84
N LYS A 59 -15.62 14.66 4.03
CA LYS A 59 -15.17 14.75 2.64
C LYS A 59 -13.65 14.69 2.54
N LYS A 60 -12.94 15.52 3.33
CA LYS A 60 -11.48 15.57 3.31
C LYS A 60 -10.85 14.24 3.73
N SER A 61 -11.42 13.58 4.74
CA SER A 61 -10.95 12.26 5.19
C SER A 61 -11.07 11.21 4.09
N LEU A 62 -12.18 11.20 3.34
CA LEU A 62 -12.37 10.28 2.20
C LEU A 62 -11.40 10.56 1.05
N GLU A 63 -11.18 11.84 0.72
CA GLU A 63 -10.18 12.24 -0.29
C GLU A 63 -8.76 11.80 0.10
N GLU A 64 -8.37 11.98 1.37
CA GLU A 64 -7.07 11.52 1.86
C GLU A 64 -6.94 10.00 1.84
N GLN A 65 -8.01 9.25 2.17
CA GLN A 65 -8.00 7.79 2.07
C GLN A 65 -7.82 7.33 0.63
N MET A 66 -8.51 7.95 -0.32
CA MET A 66 -8.34 7.66 -1.75
C MET A 66 -6.91 7.92 -2.20
N ALA A 67 -6.35 9.09 -1.88
CA ALA A 67 -4.97 9.45 -2.23
C ALA A 67 -3.93 8.48 -1.64
N ARG A 68 -4.11 8.07 -0.36
CA ARG A 68 -3.25 7.07 0.28
C ARG A 68 -3.31 5.71 -0.40
N MET A 69 -4.48 5.28 -0.84
CA MET A 69 -4.65 4.01 -1.55
C MET A 69 -4.01 4.06 -2.94
N GLU A 70 -4.17 5.17 -3.68
CA GLU A 70 -3.50 5.38 -4.96
C GLU A 70 -1.98 5.38 -4.81
N GLN A 71 -1.44 6.13 -3.85
CA GLN A 71 -0.01 6.19 -3.58
C GLN A 71 0.55 4.83 -3.15
N LYS A 72 -0.16 4.08 -2.29
CA LYS A 72 0.24 2.72 -1.94
C LYS A 72 0.22 1.83 -3.18
N ARG A 73 -0.85 1.83 -3.97
CA ARG A 73 -0.99 0.99 -5.17
C ARG A 73 0.15 1.19 -6.17
N THR A 74 0.59 2.42 -6.39
CA THR A 74 1.69 2.70 -7.33
C THR A 74 3.07 2.56 -6.70
N GLY A 75 3.21 2.90 -5.41
CA GLY A 75 4.51 2.99 -4.75
C GLY A 75 5.24 1.67 -4.51
N TRP A 76 4.54 0.53 -4.34
CA TRP A 76 5.20 -0.78 -4.16
C TRP A 76 5.24 -1.62 -5.43
N LEU A 77 4.38 -1.32 -6.42
CA LEU A 77 4.25 -2.13 -7.63
C LEU A 77 5.49 -2.00 -8.53
N GLU A 78 5.99 -0.78 -8.69
CA GLU A 78 7.16 -0.51 -9.54
C GLU A 78 8.44 -1.15 -8.97
N PRO A 79 8.80 -0.97 -7.67
CA PRO A 79 9.89 -1.72 -7.05
C PRO A 79 9.73 -3.24 -7.10
N MET A 80 8.50 -3.76 -6.95
CA MET A 80 8.27 -5.21 -7.05
C MET A 80 8.54 -5.74 -8.46
N VAL A 81 8.10 -5.02 -9.49
CA VAL A 81 8.33 -5.42 -10.88
C VAL A 81 9.83 -5.41 -11.21
N GLU A 82 10.57 -4.40 -10.75
CA GLU A 82 12.03 -4.34 -10.88
C GLU A 82 12.69 -5.51 -10.16
N TRP A 83 12.29 -5.78 -8.91
CA TRP A 83 12.83 -6.90 -8.12
C TRP A 83 12.60 -8.26 -8.79
N ILE A 84 11.42 -8.50 -9.38
CA ILE A 84 11.15 -9.75 -10.11
C ILE A 84 12.07 -9.89 -11.34
N LYS A 85 12.34 -8.79 -12.06
CA LYS A 85 13.26 -8.80 -13.20
C LYS A 85 14.69 -9.12 -12.74
N GLU A 86 15.14 -8.49 -11.66
CA GLU A 86 16.44 -8.77 -11.05
C GLU A 86 16.54 -10.21 -10.54
N ALA A 87 15.52 -10.72 -9.86
CA ALA A 87 15.47 -12.10 -9.40
C ALA A 87 15.53 -13.10 -10.58
N SER A 88 14.88 -12.77 -11.71
CA SER A 88 14.91 -13.62 -12.90
C SER A 88 16.27 -13.67 -13.62
N SER A 89 17.14 -12.67 -13.41
CA SER A 89 18.49 -12.64 -13.97
C SER A 89 19.52 -13.36 -13.09
N LEU A 90 19.19 -13.63 -11.81
CA LEU A 90 20.06 -14.32 -10.86
C LEU A 90 20.62 -15.67 -11.35
N PRO A 91 19.82 -16.57 -11.97
CA PRO A 91 20.35 -17.85 -12.42
C PRO A 91 21.43 -17.69 -13.50
N LYS A 92 21.33 -16.66 -14.35
CA LYS A 92 22.32 -16.35 -15.39
C LYS A 92 23.61 -15.83 -14.76
N ILE A 93 23.49 -14.88 -13.83
CA ILE A 93 24.62 -14.30 -13.10
C ILE A 93 25.34 -15.37 -12.26
N ALA A 94 24.59 -16.32 -11.68
CA ALA A 94 25.16 -17.44 -10.92
C ALA A 94 26.01 -18.38 -11.80
N GLN A 95 25.60 -18.58 -13.05
CA GLN A 95 26.31 -19.42 -14.03
C GLN A 95 27.50 -18.72 -14.68
N GLU A 96 27.46 -17.39 -14.82
CA GLU A 96 28.58 -16.61 -15.34
C GLU A 96 29.78 -16.60 -14.37
N ASN A 97 30.99 -16.42 -14.90
CA ASN A 97 32.23 -16.33 -14.10
C ASN A 97 32.48 -14.92 -13.54
N ASP A 98 31.47 -14.05 -13.52
CA ASP A 98 31.60 -12.70 -12.97
C ASP A 98 31.43 -12.71 -11.43
N LEU A 99 32.57 -12.65 -10.75
CA LEU A 99 32.63 -12.57 -9.28
C LEU A 99 32.11 -11.24 -8.73
N PHE A 100 32.18 -10.14 -9.51
CA PHE A 100 31.69 -8.84 -9.09
C PHE A 100 30.16 -8.79 -9.12
N ALA A 101 29.55 -9.30 -10.20
CA ALA A 101 28.09 -9.40 -10.30
C ALA A 101 27.52 -10.28 -9.17
N LYS A 102 28.15 -11.43 -8.87
CA LYS A 102 27.74 -12.28 -7.75
C LYS A 102 27.83 -11.55 -6.41
N LYS A 103 28.92 -10.83 -6.15
CA LYS A 103 29.09 -10.06 -4.91
C LYS A 103 28.02 -8.97 -4.77
N PHE A 104 27.74 -8.25 -5.84
CA PHE A 104 26.72 -7.20 -5.86
C PHE A 104 25.32 -7.78 -5.56
N MET A 105 24.92 -8.83 -6.26
CA MET A 105 23.61 -9.46 -6.07
C MET A 105 23.44 -10.05 -4.66
N THR A 106 24.47 -10.70 -4.11
CA THR A 106 24.42 -11.23 -2.73
C THR A 106 24.22 -10.11 -1.72
N LYS A 107 24.84 -8.93 -1.94
CA LYS A 107 24.64 -7.77 -1.07
C LYS A 107 23.23 -7.18 -1.21
N GLU A 108 22.66 -7.13 -2.40
CA GLU A 108 21.29 -6.65 -2.61
C GLU A 108 20.24 -7.58 -2.01
N ILE A 109 20.41 -8.91 -2.12
CA ILE A 109 19.44 -9.89 -1.60
C ILE A 109 19.49 -10.00 -0.08
N PHE A 110 20.70 -10.12 0.49
CA PHE A 110 20.87 -10.42 1.91
C PHE A 110 21.21 -9.19 2.76
N GLY A 111 21.44 -8.05 2.12
CA GLY A 111 21.87 -6.83 2.79
C GLY A 111 23.33 -6.85 3.22
N SER A 112 23.70 -5.84 4.01
CA SER A 112 25.08 -5.62 4.47
C SER A 112 25.44 -6.42 5.72
N ASN A 113 24.44 -7.03 6.38
CA ASN A 113 24.57 -7.69 7.68
C ASN A 113 24.66 -9.21 7.51
N LEU A 114 25.76 -9.64 6.89
CA LEU A 114 26.08 -11.05 6.72
C LEU A 114 27.00 -11.51 7.86
N VAL A 115 26.62 -12.59 8.54
CA VAL A 115 27.40 -13.25 9.58
C VAL A 115 27.99 -14.56 9.06
N LEU A 116 29.23 -14.87 9.45
CA LEU A 116 29.87 -16.14 9.11
C LEU A 116 29.56 -17.18 10.19
N ALA A 117 28.89 -18.28 9.81
CA ALA A 117 28.60 -19.40 10.69
C ALA A 117 28.96 -20.71 9.99
N GLY A 118 29.83 -21.51 10.60
CA GLY A 118 30.23 -22.82 10.07
C GLY A 118 31.02 -22.79 8.75
N GLY A 119 31.61 -21.65 8.38
CA GLY A 119 32.32 -21.47 7.10
C GLY A 119 31.44 -20.95 5.96
N GLU A 120 30.16 -20.68 6.23
CA GLU A 120 29.20 -20.11 5.27
C GLU A 120 28.74 -18.72 5.72
N ALA A 121 28.48 -17.82 4.77
CA ALA A 121 27.89 -16.52 5.04
C ALA A 121 26.36 -16.63 5.12
N ARG A 122 25.75 -16.10 6.18
CA ARG A 122 24.31 -16.14 6.46
C ARG A 122 23.79 -14.74 6.76
N ALA A 123 22.53 -14.45 6.43
CA ALA A 123 21.90 -13.19 6.84
C ALA A 123 21.64 -13.20 8.35
N GLU A 124 21.97 -12.09 9.03
CA GLU A 124 21.73 -11.87 10.46
C GLU A 124 20.22 -11.84 10.75
N GLY A 125 19.61 -13.01 10.94
CA GLY A 125 18.16 -13.15 11.15
C GLY A 125 17.52 -14.39 10.53
N ALA A 126 18.25 -15.15 9.70
CA ALA A 126 17.80 -16.46 9.24
C ALA A 126 17.90 -17.48 10.38
N GLN A 127 16.90 -17.50 11.27
CA GLN A 127 16.70 -18.63 12.17
C GLN A 127 16.42 -19.87 11.32
N ASP A 128 17.31 -20.87 11.42
CA ASP A 128 17.05 -22.22 10.94
C ASP A 128 15.68 -22.68 11.45
N GLY A 129 14.85 -23.21 10.55
CA GLY A 129 13.56 -23.82 10.86
C GLY A 129 13.70 -25.13 11.64
N ALA A 130 14.28 -25.07 12.83
CA ALA A 130 14.50 -26.21 13.72
C ALA A 130 14.33 -25.82 15.19
N ASN A 131 13.25 -25.13 15.55
CA ASN A 131 12.66 -25.35 16.88
C ASN A 131 11.17 -24.97 16.88
N ALA A 132 10.32 -25.97 16.67
CA ALA A 132 8.90 -25.84 17.00
C ALA A 132 8.77 -25.80 18.53
N PRO A 133 8.16 -24.76 19.14
CA PRO A 133 7.89 -24.79 20.57
C PRO A 133 6.83 -25.86 20.85
N GLN A 134 7.24 -26.92 21.54
CA GLN A 134 6.34 -27.81 22.26
C GLN A 134 5.74 -27.00 23.41
N ASN A 135 4.48 -26.58 23.24
CA ASN A 135 3.70 -26.03 24.35
C ASN A 135 3.34 -27.16 25.33
N GLN A 136 3.77 -27.00 26.58
CA GLN A 136 3.08 -27.53 27.77
C GLN A 136 2.14 -26.48 28.32
#